data_AF-A0A3C1KKB5-F1
#
_entry.id   AF-A0A3C1KKB5-F1
#
_cell.length_a   1.000
_cell.length_b   1.000
_cell.length_c   1.000
_cell.angle_alpha   90.00
_cell.angle_beta   90.00
_cell.angle_gamma   90.00
#
_symmetry.space_group_name_H-M   'P 1'
#
loop_
_entity.id
_entity.type
_entity.pdbx_description
1 polymer ?
#
loop_
_entity_poly.entity_id
_entity_poly.type
_entity_poly.pdbx_seq_one_letter_code
_entity_poly.pdbx_strand_id
1 'polypeptide(L)'
;MLENLDLNELLQLYVIPWGTRIIFAIAIFYIGRIVVAAVSRWVEKFMHARRMDEVLVKFLTAILHWILLLFVIIAALSKLGIDTTSMVALLGAAGLAIGLSLQGSLSNLAA
;
A
#
# COMPACT_ATOMS: atom_id res chain seq x y z
N MET A 1 48.19 1.16 3.31
CA MET A 1 47.10 2.10 3.75
C MET A 1 45.71 1.67 3.24
N LEU A 2 45.56 0.47 2.65
CA LEU A 2 44.30 -0.11 2.15
C LEU A 2 44.12 -1.59 2.62
N GLU A 3 44.75 -1.99 3.71
CA GLU A 3 44.80 -3.42 4.14
C GLU A 3 43.98 -3.75 5.39
N ASN A 4 43.30 -2.76 5.99
CA ASN A 4 42.46 -2.95 7.19
C ASN A 4 41.01 -2.51 6.95
N LEU A 5 40.43 -2.85 5.78
CA LEU A 5 38.96 -2.87 5.71
C LEU A 5 38.52 -4.16 6.40
N ASP A 6 38.37 -4.09 7.72
CA ASP A 6 37.85 -5.18 8.53
C ASP A 6 36.52 -5.62 7.93
N LEU A 7 36.49 -6.83 7.37
CA LEU A 7 35.29 -7.42 6.80
C LEU A 7 34.14 -7.37 7.83
N ASN A 8 34.49 -7.47 9.11
CA ASN A 8 33.60 -7.38 10.24
C ASN A 8 32.98 -5.97 10.42
N GLU A 9 33.72 -4.90 10.17
CA GLU A 9 33.18 -3.52 10.16
C GLU A 9 32.21 -3.32 8.99
N LEU A 10 32.56 -3.78 7.79
CA LEU A 10 31.65 -3.70 6.63
C LEU A 10 30.37 -4.52 6.84
N LEU A 11 30.47 -5.69 7.46
CA LEU A 11 29.33 -6.54 7.81
C LEU A 11 28.42 -5.89 8.87
N GLN A 12 29.00 -5.28 9.92
CA GLN A 12 28.22 -4.65 10.99
C GLN A 12 27.62 -3.30 10.57
N LEU A 13 28.32 -2.52 9.74
CA LEU A 13 27.87 -1.17 9.36
C LEU A 13 26.84 -1.19 8.22
N TYR A 14 26.97 -2.12 7.26
CA TYR A 14 26.12 -2.15 6.06
C TYR A 14 25.21 -3.39 5.96
N VAL A 15 25.75 -4.60 6.18
CA VAL A 15 25.02 -5.83 5.81
C VAL A 15 23.90 -6.19 6.78
N ILE A 16 24.16 -6.16 8.10
CA ILE A 16 23.16 -6.51 9.12
C ILE A 16 21.97 -5.52 9.16
N PRO A 17 22.18 -4.19 9.14
CA PRO A 17 21.08 -3.23 9.21
C PRO A 17 20.19 -3.28 7.96
N TRP A 18 20.78 -3.46 6.78
CA TRP A 18 20.05 -3.47 5.51
C TRP A 18 19.28 -4.77 5.30
N GLY A 19 19.89 -5.92 5.64
CA GLY A 19 19.21 -7.22 5.60
C GLY A 19 17.98 -7.26 6.51
N THR A 20 18.09 -6.70 7.72
CA THR A 20 16.96 -6.61 8.66
C THR A 20 15.82 -5.75 8.09
N ARG A 21 16.14 -4.59 7.49
CA ARG A 21 15.12 -3.72 6.87
C ARG A 21 14.38 -4.40 5.73
N ILE A 22 15.09 -5.13 4.87
CA ILE A 22 14.48 -5.90 3.77
C ILE A 22 13.52 -6.95 4.31
N ILE A 23 13.94 -7.73 5.30
CA ILE A 23 13.09 -8.77 5.89
C ILE A 23 11.80 -8.17 6.45
N PHE A 24 11.90 -7.07 7.20
CA PHE A 24 10.72 -6.39 7.73
C PHE A 24 9.86 -5.78 6.63
N ALA A 25 10.43 -5.20 5.57
CA ALA A 25 9.66 -4.63 4.46
C ALA A 25 8.87 -5.72 3.72
N ILE A 26 9.49 -6.87 3.46
CA ILE A 26 8.82 -8.04 2.87
C ILE A 26 7.72 -8.55 3.80
N ALA A 27 8.00 -8.66 5.10
CA ALA A 27 7.01 -9.08 6.08
C ALA A 27 5.81 -8.13 6.13
N ILE A 28 6.05 -6.82 6.16
CA ILE A 28 5.00 -5.78 6.10
C ILE A 28 4.16 -5.94 4.84
N PHE A 29 4.80 -6.13 3.68
CA PHE A 29 4.08 -6.28 2.42
C PHE A 29 3.18 -7.53 2.39
N TYR A 30 3.71 -8.68 2.78
CA TYR A 30 2.95 -9.94 2.78
C TYR A 30 1.82 -9.94 3.82
N ILE A 31 2.13 -9.55 5.07
CA ILE A 31 1.13 -9.47 6.14
C ILE A 31 0.09 -8.41 5.78
N GLY A 32 0.54 -7.24 5.32
CA GLY A 32 -0.33 -6.16 4.88
C GLY A 32 -1.28 -6.61 3.78
N ARG A 33 -0.81 -7.31 2.74
CA ARG A 33 -1.66 -7.84 1.68
C ARG A 33 -2.76 -8.77 2.21
N ILE A 34 -2.44 -9.63 3.18
CA ILE A 34 -3.43 -10.51 3.82
C ILE A 34 -4.46 -9.67 4.59
N VAL A 35 -4.02 -8.67 5.35
CA VAL A 35 -4.89 -7.74 6.09
C VAL A 35 -5.81 -6.99 5.13
N VAL A 36 -5.28 -6.44 4.03
CA VAL A 36 -6.07 -5.75 3.01
C VAL A 36 -7.13 -6.68 2.43
N ALA A 37 -6.76 -7.90 2.04
CA ALA A 37 -7.71 -8.87 1.51
C ALA A 37 -8.79 -9.27 2.53
N ALA A 38 -8.46 -9.32 3.83
CA ALA A 38 -9.41 -9.60 4.89
C ALA A 38 -10.39 -8.43 5.11
N VAL A 39 -9.86 -7.20 5.20
CA VAL A 39 -10.66 -5.97 5.37
C VAL A 39 -11.57 -5.75 4.16
N SER A 40 -11.05 -5.84 2.93
CA SER A 40 -11.86 -5.68 1.72
C SER A 40 -13.03 -6.65 1.67
N ARG A 41 -12.79 -7.94 1.98
CA ARG A 41 -13.84 -8.97 2.04
C ARG A 41 -14.87 -8.70 3.13
N TRP A 42 -14.43 -8.17 4.27
CA TRP A 42 -15.32 -7.84 5.37
C TRP A 42 -16.25 -6.66 5.01
N VAL A 43 -15.70 -5.62 4.37
CA VAL A 43 -16.47 -4.47 3.89
C VAL A 43 -17.43 -4.87 2.77
N GLU A 44 -16.99 -5.70 1.82
CA GLU A 44 -17.83 -6.27 0.75
C GLU A 44 -19.05 -7.00 1.35
N LYS A 45 -18.81 -7.90 2.32
CA LYS A 45 -19.87 -8.62 3.01
C LYS A 45 -20.83 -7.69 3.75
N PHE A 46 -20.30 -6.62 4.37
CA PHE A 46 -21.13 -5.62 5.04
C PHE A 46 -22.04 -4.86 4.06
N MET A 47 -21.52 -4.49 2.89
CA MET A 47 -22.31 -3.80 1.87
C MET A 47 -23.40 -4.71 1.27
N HIS A 48 -23.10 -5.99 1.02
CA HIS A 48 -24.12 -6.96 0.61
C HIS A 48 -25.20 -7.17 1.69
N ALA A 49 -24.83 -7.20 2.96
CA ALA A 49 -25.80 -7.30 4.06
C ALA A 49 -26.76 -6.09 4.10
N ARG A 50 -26.32 -4.94 3.59
CA ARG A 50 -27.14 -3.72 3.42
C ARG A 50 -27.94 -3.69 2.10
N ARG A 51 -27.89 -4.76 1.29
CA ARG A 51 -28.58 -4.87 -0.01
C ARG A 51 -28.20 -3.75 -0.99
N MET A 52 -26.94 -3.33 -0.96
CA MET A 52 -26.39 -2.42 -1.96
C MET A 52 -26.31 -3.10 -3.34
N ASP A 53 -26.37 -2.30 -4.40
CA ASP A 53 -26.23 -2.79 -5.77
C ASP A 53 -24.86 -3.43 -6.03
N GLU A 54 -24.84 -4.54 -6.77
CA GLU A 54 -23.64 -5.33 -7.06
C GLU A 54 -22.52 -4.52 -7.74
N VAL A 55 -22.88 -3.61 -8.66
CA VAL A 55 -21.91 -2.76 -9.38
C VAL A 55 -21.26 -1.79 -8.41
N LEU A 56 -22.06 -1.17 -7.54
CA LEU A 56 -21.57 -0.24 -6.52
C LEU A 56 -20.68 -0.96 -5.50
N VAL A 57 -21.06 -2.15 -5.06
CA VAL A 57 -20.25 -2.96 -4.13
C VAL A 57 -18.89 -3.29 -4.74
N LYS A 58 -18.84 -3.77 -5.98
CA LYS A 58 -17.57 -4.08 -6.65
C LYS A 58 -16.70 -2.85 -6.83
N PHE A 59 -17.31 -1.73 -7.21
CA PHE A 59 -16.60 -0.47 -7.41
C PHE A 59 -15.95 0.05 -6.11
N LEU A 60 -16.72 0.13 -5.02
CA LEU A 60 -16.21 0.58 -3.72
C LEU A 60 -15.19 -0.39 -3.13
N THR A 61 -15.42 -1.70 -3.26
CA THR A 61 -14.48 -2.73 -2.79
C THR A 61 -13.15 -2.64 -3.53
N ALA A 62 -13.17 -2.41 -4.85
CA ALA A 62 -11.96 -2.24 -5.66
C ALA A 62 -11.18 -0.98 -5.24
N ILE A 63 -11.86 0.17 -5.08
CA ILE A 63 -11.22 1.40 -4.61
C ILE A 63 -10.58 1.20 -3.25
N LEU A 64 -11.33 0.64 -2.30
CA LEU A 64 -10.84 0.37 -0.95
C LEU A 64 -9.61 -0.55 -0.98
N HIS A 65 -9.67 -1.63 -1.76
CA HIS A 65 -8.57 -2.58 -1.89
C HIS A 65 -7.28 -1.91 -2.39
N TRP A 66 -7.37 -1.11 -3.46
CA TRP A 66 -6.22 -0.42 -4.02
C TRP A 66 -5.65 0.66 -3.10
N ILE A 67 -6.50 1.43 -2.41
CA ILE A 67 -6.07 2.44 -1.44
C ILE A 67 -5.34 1.77 -0.27
N LEU A 68 -5.90 0.71 0.30
CA LEU A 68 -5.28 0.01 1.42
C LEU A 68 -3.95 -0.66 1.01
N LEU A 69 -3.91 -1.26 -0.19
CA LEU A 69 -2.68 -1.84 -0.73
C LEU A 69 -1.60 -0.77 -0.94
N LEU A 70 -1.98 0.43 -1.38
CA LEU A 70 -1.06 1.56 -1.54
C LEU A 70 -0.42 1.96 -0.21
N PHE A 71 -1.20 2.02 0.88
CA PHE A 71 -0.66 2.26 2.22
C PHE A 71 0.32 1.17 2.66
N VAL A 72 0.04 -0.10 2.37
CA VAL A 72 0.96 -1.21 2.67
C VAL A 72 2.27 -1.07 1.91
N ILE A 73 2.21 -0.70 0.63
CA ILE A 73 3.41 -0.47 -0.19
C ILE A 73 4.23 0.69 0.38
N ILE A 74 3.59 1.81 0.70
CA ILE A 74 4.26 2.98 1.30
C ILE A 74 4.92 2.60 2.64
N ALA A 75 4.23 1.84 3.50
CA ALA A 75 4.79 1.37 4.76
C ALA A 75 6.01 0.46 4.57
N ALA A 76 5.97 -0.44 3.59
CA ALA A 76 7.10 -1.30 3.26
C ALA A 76 8.30 -0.50 2.72
N LEU A 77 8.07 0.47 1.83
CA LEU A 77 9.11 1.34 1.28
C LEU A 77 9.71 2.25 2.36
N SER A 78 8.88 2.80 3.25
CA SER A 78 9.34 3.59 4.39
C SER A 78 10.26 2.78 5.29
N LYS A 79 9.99 1.47 5.50
CA LYS A 79 10.86 0.58 6.28
C LYS A 79 12.23 0.36 5.62
N LEU A 80 12.32 0.44 4.30
CA LEU A 80 13.58 0.41 3.56
C LEU A 80 14.38 1.71 3.68
N GLY A 81 13.79 2.78 4.25
CA GLY A 81 14.40 4.10 4.37
C GLY A 81 14.19 4.97 3.14
N ILE A 82 13.23 4.62 2.28
CA ILE A 82 12.84 5.44 1.13
C ILE A 82 11.92 6.55 1.63
N ASP A 83 12.23 7.80 1.26
CA ASP A 83 11.34 8.93 1.53
C ASP A 83 10.11 8.86 0.60
N THR A 84 8.96 8.56 1.19
CA THR A 84 7.70 8.40 0.46
C THR A 84 6.91 9.70 0.33
N THR A 85 7.40 10.83 0.86
CA THR A 85 6.65 12.10 0.88
C THR A 85 6.28 12.56 -0.53
N SER A 86 7.26 12.53 -1.44
CA SER A 86 7.05 12.86 -2.86
C SER A 86 6.11 11.87 -3.55
N MET A 87 6.15 10.58 -3.18
CA MET A 87 5.23 9.58 -3.71
C MET A 87 3.80 9.86 -3.26
N VAL A 88 3.59 10.18 -1.98
CA VAL A 88 2.27 10.53 -1.44
C VAL A 88 1.69 11.76 -2.15
N ALA A 89 2.52 12.79 -2.39
CA ALA A 89 2.09 13.97 -3.14
C ALA A 89 1.66 13.62 -4.58
N LEU A 90 2.47 12.82 -5.30
CA LEU A 90 2.15 12.35 -6.65
C LEU A 90 0.88 11.49 -6.69
N LEU A 91 0.75 10.55 -5.75
CA LEU A 91 -0.40 9.66 -5.63
C LEU A 91 -1.67 10.44 -5.25
N GLY A 92 -1.55 11.50 -4.45
CA GLY A 92 -2.64 12.42 -4.17
C GLY A 92 -3.13 13.13 -5.44
N ALA A 93 -2.22 13.66 -6.26
CA ALA A 93 -2.58 14.27 -7.54
C ALA A 93 -3.20 13.25 -8.51
N ALA A 94 -2.63 12.04 -8.61
CA ALA A 94 -3.18 10.96 -9.43
C ALA A 94 -4.56 10.52 -8.92
N GLY A 95 -4.75 10.41 -7.61
CA GLY A 95 -6.02 10.07 -6.98
C GLY A 95 -7.11 11.11 -7.25
N LEU A 96 -6.76 12.40 -7.24
CA LEU A 96 -7.67 13.47 -7.66
C LEU A 96 -8.04 13.33 -9.14
N ALA A 97 -7.07 13.12 -10.03
CA ALA A 97 -7.34 12.94 -11.46
C ALA A 97 -8.23 11.72 -11.75
N ILE A 98 -7.97 10.59 -11.09
CA ILE A 98 -8.78 9.38 -11.18
C ILE A 98 -10.18 9.63 -10.58
N GLY A 99 -10.28 10.32 -9.45
CA GLY A 99 -11.57 10.65 -8.84
C GLY A 99 -12.43 11.55 -9.74
N LEU A 100 -11.83 12.55 -10.37
CA LEU A 100 -12.51 13.45 -11.32
C LEU A 100 -12.95 12.71 -12.58
N SER A 101 -12.16 11.76 -13.08
CA SER A 101 -12.55 10.96 -14.24
C SER A 101 -13.70 9.99 -13.92
N LEU A 102 -13.77 9.50 -12.68
CA LEU A 102 -14.83 8.59 -12.21
C LEU A 102 -16.08 9.32 -11.69
N GLN A 103 -16.04 10.64 -11.50
CA GLN A 103 -17.13 11.44 -10.92
C GLN A 103 -18.47 11.23 -11.64
N GLY A 104 -18.46 11.25 -12.98
CA GLY A 104 -19.67 11.06 -13.78
C GLY A 104 -20.29 9.67 -13.61
N SER A 105 -19.45 8.63 -13.59
CA SER A 105 -19.90 7.25 -13.40
C SER A 105 -20.46 7.01 -11.99
N LEU A 106 -19.83 7.56 -10.94
CA LEU A 106 -20.38 7.50 -9.57
C LEU A 106 -21.72 8.23 -9.44
N SER A 107 -21.85 9.41 -10.05
CA SER A 107 -23.09 10.19 -10.02
C SER A 107 -24.26 9.40 -10.63
N ASN A 108 -24.01 8.72 -11.74
CA ASN A 108 -24.99 7.86 -12.39
C ASN A 108 -25.35 6.60 -11.57
N LEU A 109 -24.47 6.14 -10.68
CA LEU A 109 -24.76 5.02 -9.77
C LEU A 109 -25.58 5.44 -8.54
N ALA A 110 -25.64 6.74 -8.24
CA ALA A 110 -26.35 7.29 -7.09
C ALA A 110 -27.72 7.90 -7.42
N ALA A 111 -27.99 8.16 -8.70
CA ALA A 111 -29.26 8.65 -9.23
C ALA A 111 -30.26 7.51 -9.44
#